data_AF-A0A9P6BWH1-F1
#
_entry.id   AF-A0A9P6BWH1-F1
#
_cell.length_a   1.000
_cell.length_b   1.000
_cell.length_c   1.000
_cell.angle_alpha   90.00
_cell.angle_beta   90.00
_cell.angle_gamma   90.00
#
_symmetry.space_group_name_H-M   'P 1'
#
loop_
_entity.id
_entity.type
_entity.pdbx_description
1 polymer ?
#
loop_
_entity_poly.entity_id
_entity_poly.type
_entity_poly.pdbx_seq_one_letter_code
_entity_poly.pdbx_strand_id
1 'polypeptide(L)'
;MAGAEFDSSERDPPPPAGVGKSAIIQTLAESESRPDRVIVTLFFSALNGRNDPNRVLTTLAYQLAVQDPSYQAYVVELMSRDPRSLDKSMGEQFRKLFIEPFTQRDIGRGSTPWIIILDGLDECRPPDTRSQVETSWEHTQCEIIGLISTFVSEHPSAPLLWIISSCPESHLRAFFSHTDIYAAHWEVEVPIDSDEACQDMERYLRGEFENICQKYPDHIPLGSPWPCECNISMITDSAHGHFAFAATVMRFIEDPDIGDPIAQLKHILICSVEGNPLAALDVLYTSILQRINPATLSLTKRILGYFLSADGYFSPLYAPLLTVACNILNIEQNCAYSALQKLYSMLNIPQPTDAGGKSLTFHHKSFTDYLYKSTPDISNISLCWSLPEKSAQVQLQWRIYAIAACLFGRYVRNVTENSYLARFSQSISVQSSADT
;
A
#
# COMPACT_ATOMS: atom_id res chain seq x y z
N MET A 1 47.54 -12.14 8.50
CA MET A 1 46.93 -10.79 8.55
C MET A 1 46.63 -10.36 7.13
N ALA A 2 45.38 -10.56 6.71
CA ALA A 2 44.77 -9.90 5.57
C ALA A 2 43.32 -9.71 6.00
N GLY A 3 43.01 -8.52 6.49
CA GLY A 3 41.65 -8.13 6.82
C GLY A 3 40.92 -7.83 5.51
N ALA A 4 39.84 -8.55 5.24
CA ALA A 4 38.85 -8.08 4.30
C ALA A 4 38.08 -6.96 5.01
N GLU A 5 38.33 -5.72 4.60
CA GLU A 5 37.43 -4.60 4.89
C GLU A 5 36.08 -4.95 4.27
N PHE A 6 35.08 -5.17 5.13
CA PHE A 6 33.69 -5.24 4.72
C PHE A 6 33.29 -3.83 4.30
N ASP A 7 33.20 -3.61 2.99
CA ASP A 7 32.64 -2.39 2.42
C ASP A 7 31.15 -2.35 2.80
N SER A 8 30.81 -1.45 3.73
CA SER A 8 29.46 -1.26 4.27
C SER A 8 28.60 -0.35 3.38
N SER A 9 29.04 -0.07 2.15
CA SER A 9 28.33 0.80 1.21
C SER A 9 27.43 0.07 0.19
N GLU A 10 27.53 -1.26 0.09
CA GLU A 10 26.65 -2.08 -0.75
C GLU A 10 25.36 -2.38 0.04
N ARG A 11 24.36 -1.51 -0.08
CA ARG A 11 23.00 -1.85 0.39
C ARG A 11 22.51 -3.03 -0.43
N ASP A 12 22.06 -4.09 0.24
CA ASP A 12 21.39 -5.20 -0.41
C ASP A 12 20.30 -4.67 -1.38
N PRO A 13 20.15 -5.27 -2.58
CA PRO A 13 19.10 -4.86 -3.50
C PRO A 13 17.74 -4.94 -2.77
N PRO A 14 16.84 -3.96 -2.98
CA PRO A 14 15.56 -3.94 -2.31
C PRO A 14 14.82 -5.25 -2.59
N PRO A 15 14.15 -5.84 -1.58
CA PRO A 15 13.46 -7.10 -1.77
C PRO A 15 12.36 -6.92 -2.82
N PRO A 16 12.09 -7.97 -3.60
CA PRO A 16 11.25 -7.81 -4.77
C PRO A 16 9.77 -7.64 -4.40
N ALA A 17 9.16 -6.58 -4.94
CA ALA A 17 7.76 -6.27 -4.80
C ALA A 17 6.97 -6.73 -6.04
N GLY A 18 5.72 -7.18 -5.85
CA GLY A 18 4.82 -7.45 -7.00
C GLY A 18 4.79 -8.87 -7.53
N VAL A 19 5.12 -9.80 -6.65
CA VAL A 19 5.17 -11.24 -6.89
C VAL A 19 3.81 -11.92 -6.66
N GLY A 20 2.81 -11.19 -6.17
CA GLY A 20 1.45 -11.72 -5.94
C GLY A 20 1.13 -12.12 -4.50
N LYS A 21 1.99 -11.86 -3.50
CA LYS A 21 1.72 -12.18 -2.07
C LYS A 21 0.35 -11.67 -1.61
N SER A 22 0.05 -10.39 -1.84
CA SER A 22 -1.25 -9.81 -1.47
C SER A 22 -2.42 -10.44 -2.22
N ALA A 23 -2.24 -10.89 -3.46
CA ALA A 23 -3.29 -11.60 -4.20
C ALA A 23 -3.56 -12.99 -3.62
N ILE A 24 -2.51 -13.72 -3.21
CA ILE A 24 -2.63 -14.99 -2.49
C ILE A 24 -3.36 -14.79 -1.16
N ILE A 25 -2.94 -13.78 -0.37
CA ILE A 25 -3.55 -13.45 0.92
C ILE A 25 -5.02 -13.04 0.76
N GLN A 26 -5.33 -12.23 -0.25
CA GLN A 26 -6.70 -11.85 -0.57
C GLN A 26 -7.54 -13.09 -0.93
N THR A 27 -7.04 -13.96 -1.80
CA THR A 27 -7.72 -15.21 -2.20
C THR A 27 -7.99 -16.10 -0.98
N LEU A 28 -7.01 -16.22 -0.08
CA LEU A 28 -7.15 -16.95 1.17
C LEU A 28 -8.25 -16.34 2.03
N ALA A 29 -8.24 -15.02 2.23
CA ALA A 29 -9.23 -14.32 3.02
C ALA A 29 -10.65 -14.49 2.46
N GLU A 30 -10.81 -14.39 1.14
CA GLU A 30 -12.09 -14.60 0.46
C GLU A 30 -12.58 -16.05 0.57
N SER A 31 -11.68 -17.02 0.40
CA SER A 31 -12.01 -18.46 0.48
C SER A 31 -12.46 -18.89 1.89
N GLU A 32 -11.99 -18.18 2.92
CA GLU A 32 -12.29 -18.43 4.31
C GLU A 32 -13.38 -17.51 4.88
N SER A 33 -13.87 -16.57 4.08
CA SER A 33 -14.98 -15.70 4.45
C SER A 33 -16.27 -16.52 4.49
N ARG A 34 -16.71 -16.86 5.72
CA ARG A 34 -17.94 -17.61 5.98
C ARG A 34 -18.70 -16.98 7.15
N PRO A 35 -20.04 -17.06 7.19
CA PRO A 35 -20.84 -16.42 8.25
C PRO A 35 -20.50 -16.87 9.67
N ASP A 36 -19.96 -18.07 9.83
CA ASP A 36 -19.61 -18.72 11.10
C ASP A 36 -18.10 -18.65 11.44
N ARG A 37 -17.31 -17.95 10.62
CA ARG A 37 -15.86 -17.83 10.80
C ARG A 37 -15.45 -16.38 10.93
N VAL A 38 -14.77 -16.05 12.03
CA VAL A 38 -14.18 -14.73 12.24
C VAL A 38 -12.88 -14.65 11.44
N ILE A 39 -12.81 -13.66 10.55
CA ILE A 39 -11.62 -13.36 9.76
C ILE A 39 -11.42 -11.86 9.67
N VAL A 40 -10.29 -11.39 10.17
CA VAL A 40 -9.93 -9.97 10.13
C VAL A 40 -8.64 -9.79 9.36
N THR A 41 -8.56 -8.70 8.60
CA THR A 41 -7.44 -8.45 7.69
C THR A 41 -7.00 -7.01 7.82
N LEU A 42 -5.70 -6.83 8.03
CA LEU A 42 -5.04 -5.54 7.94
C LEU A 42 -4.05 -5.57 6.77
N PHE A 43 -4.36 -4.78 5.75
CA PHE A 43 -3.50 -4.57 4.60
C PHE A 43 -2.66 -3.31 4.80
N PHE A 44 -1.34 -3.50 4.92
CA PHE A 44 -0.40 -2.40 4.95
C PHE A 44 -0.14 -1.88 3.55
N SER A 45 -0.13 -0.56 3.41
CA SER A 45 0.16 0.09 2.15
C SER A 45 0.73 1.48 2.37
N ALA A 46 2.03 1.64 2.17
CA ALA A 46 2.69 2.93 2.23
C ALA A 46 2.10 3.91 1.21
N LEU A 47 1.83 3.43 -0.01
CA LEU A 47 1.22 4.20 -1.11
C LEU A 47 -0.19 4.75 -0.78
N ASN A 48 -0.89 4.13 0.17
CA ASN A 48 -2.24 4.53 0.55
C ASN A 48 -2.30 5.09 1.99
N GLY A 49 -1.16 5.38 2.61
CA GLY A 49 -1.07 5.87 3.99
C GLY A 49 -1.58 4.88 5.04
N ARG A 50 -1.61 3.58 4.71
CA ARG A 50 -2.01 2.48 5.61
C ARG A 50 -0.78 1.81 6.22
N ASN A 51 0.09 2.61 6.82
CA ASN A 51 1.38 2.17 7.35
C ASN A 51 1.61 2.53 8.82
N ASP A 52 0.67 3.20 9.48
CA ASP A 52 0.81 3.66 10.88
C ASP A 52 0.77 2.48 11.87
N PRO A 53 1.89 2.17 12.55
CA PRO A 53 1.95 1.04 13.49
C PRO A 53 1.04 1.23 14.71
N ASN A 54 0.78 2.48 15.12
CA ASN A 54 -0.02 2.77 16.31
C ASN A 54 -1.50 2.39 16.13
N ARG A 55 -1.92 2.14 14.89
CA ARG A 55 -3.29 1.76 14.55
C ARG A 55 -3.48 0.27 14.35
N VAL A 56 -2.43 -0.53 14.35
CA VAL A 56 -2.50 -1.96 14.01
C VAL A 56 -3.43 -2.69 14.97
N LEU A 57 -3.12 -2.65 16.26
CA LEU A 57 -3.87 -3.40 17.28
C LEU A 57 -5.30 -2.90 17.45
N THR A 58 -5.50 -1.57 17.39
CA THR A 58 -6.81 -0.95 17.52
C THR A 58 -7.70 -1.24 16.32
N THR A 59 -7.15 -1.25 15.11
CA THR A 59 -7.88 -1.59 13.88
C THR A 59 -8.31 -3.06 13.89
N LEU A 60 -7.41 -3.97 14.27
CA LEU A 60 -7.73 -5.40 14.39
C LEU A 60 -8.81 -5.64 15.45
N ALA A 61 -8.67 -5.03 16.64
CA ALA A 61 -9.66 -5.15 17.70
C ALA A 61 -11.03 -4.60 17.27
N TYR A 62 -11.06 -3.48 16.54
CA TYR A 62 -12.30 -2.96 15.98
C TYR A 62 -12.94 -3.97 15.00
N GLN A 63 -12.17 -4.54 14.06
CA GLN A 63 -12.69 -5.52 13.11
C GLN A 63 -13.24 -6.77 13.83
N LEU A 64 -12.55 -7.26 14.87
CA LEU A 64 -13.02 -8.37 15.69
C LEU A 64 -14.33 -8.04 16.41
N ALA A 65 -14.44 -6.85 17.00
CA ALA A 65 -15.64 -6.38 17.69
C ALA A 65 -16.84 -6.18 16.75
N VAL A 66 -16.60 -5.94 15.46
CA VAL A 66 -17.67 -5.88 14.46
C VAL A 66 -18.19 -7.28 14.11
N GLN A 67 -17.34 -8.30 14.14
CA GLN A 67 -17.70 -9.66 13.73
C GLN A 67 -18.22 -10.54 14.87
N ASP A 68 -17.74 -10.36 16.11
CA ASP A 68 -18.16 -11.18 17.26
C ASP A 68 -18.74 -10.33 18.41
N PRO A 69 -20.01 -10.57 18.81
CA PRO A 69 -20.66 -9.84 19.89
C PRO A 69 -20.01 -10.02 21.27
N SER A 70 -19.37 -11.18 21.54
CA SER A 70 -18.74 -11.43 22.85
C SER A 70 -17.47 -10.59 23.00
N TYR A 71 -16.67 -10.52 21.94
CA TYR A 71 -15.51 -9.64 21.87
C TYR A 71 -15.94 -8.17 21.87
N GLN A 72 -17.02 -7.80 21.17
CA GLN A 72 -17.59 -6.46 21.22
C GLN A 72 -17.92 -6.03 22.65
N ALA A 73 -18.63 -6.88 23.40
CA ALA A 73 -19.00 -6.61 24.78
C ALA A 73 -17.77 -6.41 25.67
N TYR A 74 -16.73 -7.22 25.48
CA TYR A 74 -15.46 -7.07 26.19
C TYR A 74 -14.79 -5.71 25.90
N VAL A 75 -14.70 -5.31 24.63
CA VAL A 75 -14.11 -4.01 24.26
C VAL A 75 -14.91 -2.84 24.83
N VAL A 76 -16.25 -2.91 24.81
CA VAL A 76 -17.11 -1.88 25.40
C VAL A 76 -16.90 -1.79 26.92
N GLU A 77 -16.79 -2.92 27.62
CA GLU A 77 -16.48 -2.95 29.06
C GLU A 77 -15.11 -2.35 29.34
N LEU A 78 -14.08 -2.72 28.55
CA LEU A 78 -12.72 -2.20 28.68
C LEU A 78 -12.69 -0.68 28.53
N MET A 79 -13.31 -0.15 27.48
CA MET A 79 -13.35 1.29 27.19
C MET A 79 -14.17 2.07 28.22
N SER A 80 -15.22 1.47 28.79
CA SER A 80 -16.02 2.09 29.83
C SER A 80 -15.25 2.25 31.15
N ARG A 81 -14.29 1.35 31.42
CA ARG A 81 -13.48 1.37 32.65
C ARG A 81 -12.19 2.19 32.51
N ASP A 82 -11.52 2.10 31.37
CA ASP A 82 -10.25 2.78 31.10
C ASP A 82 -10.28 3.37 29.68
N PRO A 83 -10.88 4.56 29.47
CA PRO A 83 -10.97 5.17 28.14
C PRO A 83 -9.61 5.44 27.48
N ARG A 84 -8.52 5.48 28.27
CA ARG A 84 -7.14 5.68 27.80
C ARG A 84 -6.40 4.37 27.56
N SER A 85 -7.09 3.22 27.58
CA SER A 85 -6.46 1.92 27.32
C SER A 85 -5.81 1.83 25.95
N LEU A 86 -6.31 2.60 24.97
CA LEU A 86 -5.81 2.63 23.59
C LEU A 86 -4.66 3.63 23.39
N ASP A 87 -4.33 4.45 24.40
CA ASP A 87 -3.21 5.40 24.36
C ASP A 87 -1.93 4.82 25.00
N LYS A 88 -1.97 3.56 25.42
CA LYS A 88 -0.86 2.87 26.10
C LYS A 88 0.15 2.32 25.09
N SER A 89 1.27 1.79 25.59
CA SER A 89 2.27 1.11 24.75
C SER A 89 1.67 -0.06 23.96
N MET A 90 2.29 -0.41 22.84
CA MET A 90 1.83 -1.51 21.98
C MET A 90 1.69 -2.83 22.75
N GLY A 91 2.67 -3.19 23.58
CA GLY A 91 2.56 -4.38 24.43
C GLY A 91 1.37 -4.36 25.40
N GLU A 92 1.04 -3.22 26.01
CA GLU A 92 -0.11 -3.12 26.93
C GLU A 92 -1.45 -3.14 26.17
N GLN A 93 -1.49 -2.53 24.98
CA GLN A 93 -2.64 -2.67 24.07
C GLN A 93 -2.83 -4.14 23.65
N PHE A 94 -1.75 -4.83 23.27
CA PHE A 94 -1.80 -6.24 22.88
C PHE A 94 -2.29 -7.11 24.03
N ARG A 95 -1.78 -6.87 25.24
CA ARG A 95 -2.21 -7.56 26.46
C ARG A 95 -3.71 -7.41 26.71
N LYS A 96 -4.24 -6.18 26.62
CA LYS A 96 -5.66 -5.89 26.85
C LYS A 96 -6.57 -6.35 25.70
N LEU A 97 -6.11 -6.27 24.45
CA LEU A 97 -6.98 -6.54 23.28
C LEU A 97 -6.89 -7.99 22.78
N PHE A 98 -5.81 -8.72 23.07
CA PHE A 98 -5.58 -10.07 22.55
C PHE A 98 -5.22 -11.09 23.63
N ILE A 99 -4.48 -10.71 24.68
CA ILE A 99 -4.15 -11.70 25.73
C ILE A 99 -5.35 -11.92 26.65
N GLU A 100 -5.79 -10.89 27.38
CA GLU A 100 -6.89 -10.99 28.34
C GLU A 100 -8.20 -11.59 27.77
N PRO A 101 -8.75 -11.14 26.63
CA PRO A 101 -10.03 -11.64 26.15
C PRO A 101 -9.99 -13.12 25.79
N PHE A 102 -8.91 -13.60 25.17
CA PHE A 102 -8.82 -14.97 24.67
C PHE A 102 -8.30 -15.96 25.71
N THR A 103 -7.61 -15.50 26.77
CA THR A 103 -7.01 -16.38 27.79
C THR A 103 -7.72 -16.33 29.15
N GLN A 104 -8.31 -15.19 29.51
CA GLN A 104 -8.94 -14.98 30.83
C GLN A 104 -10.46 -14.94 30.74
N ARG A 105 -11.00 -14.49 29.60
CA ARG A 105 -12.44 -14.44 29.34
C ARG A 105 -12.93 -15.56 28.42
N ASP A 106 -12.02 -16.43 27.97
CA ASP A 106 -12.33 -17.59 27.12
C ASP A 106 -13.14 -17.24 25.86
N ILE A 107 -12.94 -16.04 25.30
CA ILE A 107 -13.63 -15.63 24.07
C ILE A 107 -13.16 -16.52 22.92
N GLY A 108 -14.13 -17.05 22.14
CA GLY A 108 -13.87 -18.01 21.07
C GLY A 108 -13.46 -19.41 21.55
N ARG A 109 -13.52 -19.71 22.86
CA ARG A 109 -13.13 -21.03 23.35
C ARG A 109 -14.05 -22.12 22.76
N GLY A 110 -13.43 -23.10 22.11
CA GLY A 110 -14.13 -24.21 21.45
C GLY A 110 -14.75 -23.84 20.10
N SER A 111 -14.57 -22.61 19.59
CA SER A 111 -14.91 -22.26 18.22
C SER A 111 -13.82 -22.73 17.25
N THR A 112 -14.11 -22.62 15.95
CA THR A 112 -13.05 -22.63 14.94
C THR A 112 -12.08 -21.47 15.19
N PRO A 113 -10.78 -21.61 14.83
CA PRO A 113 -9.82 -20.54 15.01
C PRO A 113 -10.21 -19.28 14.23
N TRP A 114 -10.14 -18.13 14.90
CA TRP A 114 -10.30 -16.81 14.31
C TRP A 114 -9.02 -16.48 13.54
N ILE A 115 -9.17 -16.12 12.27
CA ILE A 115 -8.02 -15.80 11.42
C ILE A 115 -7.72 -14.31 11.53
N ILE A 116 -6.46 -13.97 11.82
CA ILE A 116 -5.95 -12.60 11.80
C ILE A 116 -4.85 -12.51 10.75
N ILE A 117 -5.08 -11.70 9.73
CA ILE A 117 -4.18 -11.55 8.58
C ILE A 117 -3.51 -10.18 8.62
N LEU A 118 -2.18 -10.17 8.56
CA LEU A 118 -1.35 -8.98 8.37
C LEU A 118 -0.66 -9.08 7.02
N ASP A 119 -1.11 -8.31 6.02
CA ASP A 119 -0.55 -8.35 4.67
C ASP A 119 0.37 -7.15 4.43
N GLY A 120 1.61 -7.41 4.02
CA GLY A 120 2.62 -6.39 3.72
C GLY A 120 3.28 -5.76 4.94
N LEU A 121 3.61 -6.54 5.98
CA LEU A 121 4.18 -6.02 7.24
C LEU A 121 5.44 -5.15 7.04
N ASP A 122 6.24 -5.41 6.00
CA ASP A 122 7.39 -4.58 5.60
C ASP A 122 7.03 -3.11 5.31
N GLU A 123 5.76 -2.85 4.94
CA GLU A 123 5.23 -1.51 4.70
C GLU A 123 4.75 -0.81 5.97
N CYS A 124 4.71 -1.49 7.12
CA CYS A 124 4.36 -0.90 8.41
C CYS A 124 5.50 0.02 8.90
N ARG A 125 5.39 1.31 8.60
CA ARG A 125 6.40 2.32 8.88
C ARG A 125 5.70 3.60 9.37
N PRO A 126 6.12 4.20 10.49
CA PRO A 126 5.51 5.41 11.01
C PRO A 126 5.65 6.56 10.00
N PRO A 127 4.65 7.47 9.92
CA PRO A 127 4.76 8.66 9.09
C PRO A 127 5.96 9.49 9.54
N ASP A 128 6.76 9.90 8.58
CA ASP A 128 8.13 10.38 8.72
C ASP A 128 8.22 11.71 9.50
N THR A 129 8.17 11.66 10.83
CA THR A 129 8.48 12.81 11.69
C THR A 129 10.00 12.94 11.84
N ARG A 130 10.68 13.39 10.78
CA ARG A 130 12.02 14.04 10.63
C ARG A 130 13.10 13.98 11.75
N SER A 131 13.02 13.13 12.76
CA SER A 131 13.87 13.19 13.95
C SER A 131 13.83 11.92 14.81
N GLN A 132 13.44 10.74 14.30
CA GLN A 132 13.70 9.48 15.02
C GLN A 132 14.23 8.40 14.07
N VAL A 133 15.47 8.04 14.36
CA VAL A 133 16.35 6.94 13.92
C VAL A 133 15.67 5.86 13.07
N GLU A 134 16.31 5.50 11.95
CA GLU A 134 15.95 4.37 11.07
C GLU A 134 15.67 3.06 11.85
N THR A 135 16.26 2.87 13.04
CA THR A 135 15.99 1.74 13.93
C THR A 135 14.57 1.68 14.51
N SER A 136 13.76 2.74 14.38
CA SER A 136 12.43 2.79 15.03
C SER A 136 11.38 1.92 14.32
N TRP A 137 11.39 1.85 12.99
CA TRP A 137 10.35 1.14 12.24
C TRP A 137 10.65 -0.36 12.13
N GLU A 138 11.91 -0.74 11.94
CA GLU A 138 12.38 -2.12 12.02
C GLU A 138 12.01 -2.73 13.39
N HIS A 139 12.29 -1.97 14.47
CA HIS A 139 11.95 -2.40 15.82
C HIS A 139 10.44 -2.58 16.00
N THR A 140 9.62 -1.72 15.40
CA THR A 140 8.17 -1.80 15.53
C THR A 140 7.60 -3.02 14.81
N GLN A 141 8.10 -3.34 13.62
CA GLN A 141 7.72 -4.55 12.89
C GLN A 141 8.11 -5.81 13.67
N CYS A 142 9.33 -5.84 14.21
CA CYS A 142 9.79 -6.91 15.09
C CYS A 142 9.00 -6.97 16.42
N GLU A 143 8.59 -5.84 17.00
CA GLU A 143 7.75 -5.81 18.21
C GLU A 143 6.40 -6.46 17.95
N ILE A 144 5.76 -6.17 16.81
CA ILE A 144 4.49 -6.81 16.40
C ILE A 144 4.69 -8.33 16.31
N ILE A 145 5.72 -8.80 15.59
CA ILE A 145 6.01 -10.23 15.46
C ILE A 145 6.30 -10.84 16.83
N GLY A 146 7.13 -10.19 17.65
CA GLY A 146 7.51 -10.67 18.97
C GLY A 146 6.31 -10.85 19.89
N LEU A 147 5.40 -9.87 19.94
CA LEU A 147 4.16 -9.97 20.72
C LEU A 147 3.29 -11.13 20.26
N ILE A 148 3.15 -11.33 18.95
CA ILE A 148 2.38 -12.44 18.37
C ILE A 148 3.04 -13.79 18.69
N SER A 149 4.34 -13.93 18.46
CA SER A 149 5.09 -15.17 18.68
C SER A 149 5.11 -15.58 20.15
N THR A 150 5.29 -14.63 21.08
CA THR A 150 5.19 -14.88 22.52
C THR A 150 3.79 -15.35 22.88
N PHE A 151 2.74 -14.69 22.37
CA PHE A 151 1.36 -15.08 22.63
C PHE A 151 1.03 -16.49 22.13
N VAL A 152 1.41 -16.84 20.90
CA VAL A 152 1.16 -18.17 20.33
C VAL A 152 1.89 -19.25 21.14
N SER A 153 3.11 -18.98 21.58
CA SER A 153 3.91 -19.92 22.39
C SER A 153 3.37 -20.11 23.80
N GLU A 154 2.98 -19.02 24.49
CA GLU A 154 2.51 -19.07 25.88
C GLU A 154 1.05 -19.52 25.99
N HIS A 155 0.25 -19.34 24.93
CA HIS A 155 -1.19 -19.60 24.93
C HIS A 155 -1.64 -20.44 23.72
N PRO A 156 -1.13 -21.67 23.53
CA PRO A 156 -1.43 -22.49 22.35
C PRO A 156 -2.90 -22.96 22.26
N SER A 157 -3.67 -22.84 23.35
CA SER A 157 -5.10 -23.14 23.38
C SER A 157 -5.99 -21.95 22.95
N ALA A 158 -5.42 -20.76 22.76
CA ALA A 158 -6.17 -19.61 22.30
C ALA A 158 -6.62 -19.83 20.85
N PRO A 159 -7.86 -19.47 20.49
CA PRO A 159 -8.44 -19.77 19.18
C PRO A 159 -8.01 -18.74 18.11
N LEU A 160 -6.74 -18.32 18.09
CA LEU A 160 -6.25 -17.32 17.13
C LEU A 160 -5.23 -17.94 16.18
N LEU A 161 -5.45 -17.75 14.88
CA LEU A 161 -4.49 -18.10 13.82
C LEU A 161 -3.99 -16.82 13.16
N TRP A 162 -2.69 -16.56 13.29
CA TRP A 162 -2.04 -15.40 12.69
C TRP A 162 -1.41 -15.77 11.35
N ILE A 163 -1.66 -14.97 10.33
CA ILE A 163 -1.06 -15.10 9.00
C ILE A 163 -0.39 -13.77 8.66
N ILE A 164 0.92 -13.81 8.43
CA ILE A 164 1.71 -12.61 8.16
C ILE A 164 2.35 -12.77 6.78
N SER A 165 2.13 -11.79 5.93
CA SER A 165 2.79 -11.62 4.65
C SER A 165 3.77 -10.44 4.75
N SER A 166 4.98 -10.63 4.25
CA SER A 166 6.00 -9.59 4.23
C SER A 166 7.01 -9.84 3.11
N CYS A 167 7.64 -8.78 2.61
CA CYS A 167 8.90 -8.91 1.90
C CYS A 167 10.01 -9.35 2.89
N PRO A 168 10.98 -10.16 2.45
CA PRO A 168 11.97 -10.74 3.34
C PRO A 168 13.15 -9.76 3.58
N GLU A 169 12.83 -8.61 4.20
CA GLU A 169 13.81 -7.61 4.64
C GLU A 169 14.78 -8.21 5.67
N SER A 170 16.03 -7.73 5.71
CA SER A 170 17.13 -8.37 6.45
C SER A 170 16.87 -8.45 7.96
N HIS A 171 16.28 -7.42 8.57
CA HIS A 171 15.91 -7.41 9.98
C HIS A 171 14.78 -8.40 10.29
N LEU A 172 13.79 -8.55 9.40
CA LEU A 172 12.70 -9.52 9.55
C LEU A 172 13.23 -10.95 9.43
N ARG A 173 14.06 -11.23 8.42
CA ARG A 173 14.74 -12.53 8.28
C ARG A 173 15.55 -12.88 9.52
N ALA A 174 16.36 -11.93 10.01
CA ALA A 174 17.13 -12.11 11.22
C ALA A 174 16.22 -12.41 12.42
N PHE A 175 15.11 -11.68 12.56
CA PHE A 175 14.18 -11.87 13.66
C PHE A 175 13.48 -13.24 13.61
N PHE A 176 12.93 -13.65 12.46
CA PHE A 176 12.30 -14.96 12.29
C PHE A 176 13.28 -16.13 12.49
N SER A 177 14.57 -15.94 12.24
CA SER A 177 15.61 -16.95 12.48
C SER A 177 15.94 -17.20 13.97
N HIS A 178 15.44 -16.38 14.90
CA HIS A 178 15.63 -16.63 16.33
C HIS A 178 14.88 -17.90 16.77
N THR A 179 15.56 -18.77 17.54
CA THR A 179 15.06 -20.11 17.88
C THR A 179 13.66 -20.12 18.50
N ASP A 180 13.38 -19.15 19.38
CA ASP A 180 12.09 -19.04 20.07
C ASP A 180 10.95 -18.64 19.13
N ILE A 181 11.27 -17.94 18.04
CA ILE A 181 10.31 -17.51 17.02
C ILE A 181 10.16 -18.59 15.97
N TYR A 182 11.26 -19.20 15.53
CA TYR A 182 11.28 -20.30 14.57
C TYR A 182 10.38 -21.47 14.99
N ALA A 183 10.36 -21.81 16.29
CA ALA A 183 9.49 -22.87 16.80
C ALA A 183 7.99 -22.50 16.80
N ALA A 184 7.65 -21.21 16.70
CA ALA A 184 6.29 -20.68 16.84
C ALA A 184 5.60 -20.37 15.50
N HIS A 185 6.26 -20.58 14.36
CA HIS A 185 5.68 -20.29 13.04
C HIS A 185 6.00 -21.34 11.99
N TRP A 186 5.24 -21.30 10.90
CA TRP A 186 5.50 -22.01 9.66
C TRP A 186 5.71 -20.99 8.55
N GLU A 187 6.78 -21.15 7.76
CA GLU A 187 7.13 -20.24 6.67
C GLU A 187 6.81 -20.85 5.30
N VAL A 188 6.28 -20.02 4.40
CA VAL A 188 6.09 -20.36 2.99
C VAL A 188 6.70 -19.25 2.16
N GLU A 189 7.75 -19.57 1.40
CA GLU A 189 8.35 -18.64 0.46
C GLU A 189 7.56 -18.62 -0.85
N VAL A 190 7.35 -17.40 -1.39
CA VAL A 190 6.73 -17.20 -2.71
C VAL A 190 7.82 -16.70 -3.67
N PRO A 191 8.53 -17.61 -4.35
CA PRO A 191 9.57 -17.25 -5.32
C PRO A 191 8.97 -16.55 -6.55
N ILE A 192 9.80 -15.74 -7.22
CA ILE A 192 9.38 -14.93 -8.39
C ILE A 192 9.47 -15.74 -9.67
N ASP A 193 10.40 -16.68 -9.70
CA ASP A 193 10.91 -17.36 -10.88
C ASP A 193 10.75 -18.88 -10.78
N SER A 194 9.83 -19.37 -9.95
CA SER A 194 9.52 -20.80 -9.93
C SER A 194 8.71 -21.22 -11.15
N ASP A 195 8.81 -22.50 -11.51
CA ASP A 195 8.04 -23.09 -12.59
C ASP A 195 6.52 -22.90 -12.36
N GLU A 196 6.06 -22.97 -11.12
CA GLU A 196 4.66 -22.73 -10.75
C GLU A 196 4.26 -21.27 -10.97
N ALA A 197 5.09 -20.31 -10.55
CA ALA A 197 4.82 -18.88 -10.75
C ALA A 197 4.75 -18.54 -12.25
N CYS A 198 5.63 -19.11 -13.06
CA CYS A 198 5.60 -18.97 -14.52
C CYS A 198 4.33 -19.57 -15.13
N GLN A 199 3.90 -20.76 -14.69
CA GLN A 199 2.66 -21.39 -15.15
C GLN A 199 1.40 -20.58 -14.76
N ASP A 200 1.34 -20.10 -13.52
CA ASP A 200 0.21 -19.30 -13.06
C ASP A 200 0.14 -17.94 -13.75
N MET A 201 1.30 -17.35 -14.03
CA MET A 201 1.38 -16.15 -14.85
C MET A 201 0.89 -16.40 -16.28
N GLU A 202 1.28 -17.49 -16.92
CA GLU A 202 0.81 -17.83 -18.26
C GLU A 202 -0.71 -17.97 -18.30
N ARG A 203 -1.29 -18.64 -17.29
CA ARG A 203 -2.75 -18.74 -17.12
C ARG A 203 -3.40 -17.36 -16.96
N TYR A 204 -2.82 -16.50 -16.13
CA TYR A 204 -3.27 -15.11 -15.96
C TYR A 204 -3.25 -14.35 -17.29
N LEU A 205 -2.13 -14.39 -18.03
CA LEU A 205 -2.00 -13.71 -19.32
C LEU A 205 -3.06 -14.20 -20.32
N ARG A 206 -3.28 -15.52 -20.41
CA ARG A 206 -4.30 -16.11 -21.28
C ARG A 206 -5.70 -15.59 -20.94
N GLY A 207 -6.08 -15.62 -19.66
CA GLY A 207 -7.38 -15.10 -19.22
C GLY A 207 -7.56 -13.60 -19.52
N GLU A 208 -6.52 -12.79 -19.30
CA GLU A 208 -6.57 -11.36 -19.58
C GLU A 208 -6.65 -11.06 -21.08
N PHE A 209 -5.93 -11.81 -21.92
CA PHE A 209 -6.06 -11.69 -23.37
C PHE A 209 -7.45 -12.11 -23.86
N GLU A 210 -8.06 -13.15 -23.28
CA GLU A 210 -9.45 -13.51 -23.56
C GLU A 210 -10.42 -12.37 -23.19
N ASN A 211 -10.23 -11.73 -22.03
CA ASN A 211 -11.00 -10.57 -21.62
C ASN A 211 -10.87 -9.40 -22.62
N ILE A 212 -9.65 -9.12 -23.08
CA ILE A 212 -9.39 -8.08 -24.11
C ILE A 212 -10.09 -8.44 -25.42
N CYS A 213 -10.02 -9.69 -25.86
CA CYS A 213 -10.71 -10.15 -27.07
C CYS A 213 -12.24 -9.96 -26.99
N GLN A 214 -12.82 -10.22 -25.82
CA GLN A 214 -14.26 -10.01 -25.59
C GLN A 214 -14.63 -8.52 -25.59
N LYS A 215 -13.75 -7.66 -25.08
CA LYS A 215 -13.98 -6.21 -24.98
C LYS A 215 -13.77 -5.47 -26.31
N TYR A 216 -12.86 -5.95 -27.16
CA TYR A 216 -12.50 -5.32 -28.44
C TYR A 216 -12.73 -6.26 -29.63
N PRO A 217 -13.93 -6.82 -29.83
CA PRO A 217 -14.18 -7.84 -30.85
C PRO A 217 -13.89 -7.34 -32.27
N ASP A 218 -14.17 -6.06 -32.54
CA ASP A 218 -13.98 -5.43 -33.86
C ASP A 218 -12.49 -5.23 -34.22
N HIS A 219 -11.60 -5.27 -33.23
CA HIS A 219 -10.17 -5.11 -33.46
C HIS A 219 -9.51 -6.45 -33.77
N ILE A 220 -10.05 -7.57 -33.28
CA ILE A 220 -9.42 -8.90 -33.38
C ILE A 220 -9.44 -9.42 -34.83
N PRO A 221 -8.30 -9.86 -35.40
CA PRO A 221 -8.25 -10.38 -36.76
C PRO A 221 -9.12 -11.62 -36.94
N LEU A 222 -10.03 -11.58 -37.91
CA LEU A 222 -10.84 -12.74 -38.29
C LEU A 222 -9.93 -13.85 -38.87
N GLY A 223 -9.92 -15.02 -38.22
CA GLY A 223 -9.31 -16.25 -38.76
C GLY A 223 -7.93 -16.62 -38.20
N SER A 224 -7.41 -15.90 -37.20
CA SER A 224 -6.20 -16.28 -36.47
C SER A 224 -6.37 -16.05 -34.97
N PRO A 225 -5.91 -16.95 -34.08
CA PRO A 225 -5.91 -16.68 -32.65
C PRO A 225 -5.07 -15.43 -32.36
N TRP A 226 -5.65 -14.47 -31.66
CA TRP A 226 -4.95 -13.30 -31.16
C TRP A 226 -5.04 -13.28 -29.63
N PRO A 227 -3.92 -13.07 -28.94
CA PRO A 227 -2.55 -13.11 -29.48
C PRO A 227 -2.15 -14.52 -29.97
N CYS A 228 -1.10 -14.63 -30.80
CA CYS A 228 -0.54 -15.95 -31.11
C CYS A 228 0.14 -16.55 -29.88
N GLU A 229 0.26 -17.87 -29.85
CA GLU A 229 1.05 -18.60 -28.84
C GLU A 229 2.48 -18.07 -28.70
N CYS A 230 3.10 -17.68 -29.82
CA CYS A 230 4.40 -17.04 -29.83
C CYS A 230 4.47 -15.77 -28.98
N ASN A 231 3.46 -14.92 -29.06
CA ASN A 231 3.42 -13.65 -28.33
C ASN A 231 3.20 -13.89 -26.84
N ILE A 232 2.37 -14.87 -26.48
CA ILE A 232 2.15 -15.25 -25.07
C ILE A 232 3.45 -15.76 -24.47
N SER A 233 4.13 -16.70 -25.14
CA SER A 233 5.43 -17.21 -24.70
C SER A 233 6.44 -16.08 -24.50
N MET A 234 6.61 -15.18 -25.48
CA MET A 234 7.54 -14.06 -25.36
C MET A 234 7.29 -13.17 -24.14
N ILE A 235 6.02 -12.91 -23.80
CA ILE A 235 5.66 -12.10 -22.62
C ILE A 235 5.93 -12.89 -21.34
N THR A 236 5.53 -14.16 -21.27
CA THR A 236 5.80 -15.04 -20.13
C THR A 236 7.31 -15.15 -19.87
N ASP A 237 8.09 -15.38 -20.93
CA ASP A 237 9.54 -15.47 -20.90
C ASP A 237 10.19 -14.14 -20.50
N SER A 238 9.62 -12.99 -20.87
CA SER A 238 10.14 -11.70 -20.41
C SER A 238 9.83 -11.45 -18.93
N ALA A 239 8.65 -11.86 -18.49
CA ALA A 239 8.13 -11.56 -17.16
C ALA A 239 8.72 -12.47 -16.07
N HIS A 240 9.19 -13.67 -16.42
CA HIS A 240 9.80 -14.65 -15.49
C HIS A 240 9.03 -14.77 -14.16
N GLY A 241 7.71 -14.95 -14.22
CA GLY A 241 6.83 -15.11 -13.04
C GLY A 241 6.58 -13.84 -12.20
N HIS A 242 7.13 -12.68 -12.57
CA HIS A 242 6.87 -11.40 -11.91
C HIS A 242 5.48 -10.78 -12.25
N PHE A 243 4.45 -11.04 -11.45
CA PHE A 243 3.07 -10.60 -11.73
C PHE A 243 2.87 -9.10 -11.99
N ALA A 244 3.61 -8.21 -11.32
CA ALA A 244 3.51 -6.77 -11.62
C ALA A 244 3.90 -6.41 -13.07
N PHE A 245 4.83 -7.17 -13.68
CA PHE A 245 5.15 -7.02 -15.10
C PHE A 245 3.95 -7.39 -15.96
N ALA A 246 3.41 -8.60 -15.77
CA ALA A 246 2.26 -9.09 -16.53
C ALA A 246 1.05 -8.15 -16.40
N ALA A 247 0.74 -7.72 -15.17
CA ALA A 247 -0.36 -6.78 -14.93
C ALA A 247 -0.13 -5.40 -15.56
N THR A 248 1.10 -4.89 -15.55
CA THR A 248 1.44 -3.62 -16.22
C THR A 248 1.32 -3.74 -17.74
N VAL A 249 1.77 -4.86 -18.32
CA VAL A 249 1.62 -5.15 -19.75
C VAL A 249 0.14 -5.20 -20.14
N MET A 250 -0.68 -5.94 -19.39
CA MET A 250 -2.11 -6.06 -19.69
C MET A 250 -2.80 -4.69 -19.62
N ARG A 251 -2.57 -3.90 -18.56
CA ARG A 251 -3.12 -2.54 -18.45
C ARG A 251 -2.64 -1.59 -19.55
N PHE A 252 -1.42 -1.79 -20.04
CA PHE A 252 -0.89 -1.01 -21.16
C PHE A 252 -1.56 -1.36 -22.49
N ILE A 253 -1.79 -2.66 -22.73
CA ILE A 253 -2.50 -3.14 -23.92
C ILE A 253 -3.95 -2.69 -23.90
N GLU A 254 -4.59 -2.72 -22.72
CA GLU A 254 -5.99 -2.35 -22.54
C GLU A 254 -6.22 -0.83 -22.38
N ASP A 255 -5.23 0.02 -22.64
CA ASP A 255 -5.33 1.47 -22.46
C ASP A 255 -6.57 2.03 -23.20
N PRO A 256 -7.60 2.50 -22.46
CA PRO A 256 -8.87 2.91 -23.05
C PRO A 256 -8.76 4.20 -23.86
N ASP A 257 -7.76 5.04 -23.59
CA ASP A 257 -7.54 6.29 -24.31
C ASP A 257 -6.93 6.03 -25.69
N ILE A 258 -6.20 4.93 -25.84
CA ILE A 258 -5.61 4.50 -27.12
C ILE A 258 -6.60 3.62 -27.88
N GLY A 259 -7.25 2.67 -27.20
CA GLY A 259 -8.26 1.79 -27.79
C GLY A 259 -7.75 0.90 -28.92
N ASP A 260 -6.44 0.61 -28.97
CA ASP A 260 -5.81 -0.24 -29.99
C ASP A 260 -4.92 -1.31 -29.32
N PRO A 261 -5.53 -2.42 -28.85
CA PRO A 261 -4.78 -3.47 -28.17
C PRO A 261 -3.77 -4.18 -29.09
N ILE A 262 -3.99 -4.17 -30.41
CA ILE A 262 -3.08 -4.82 -31.36
C ILE A 262 -1.79 -4.03 -31.52
N ALA A 263 -1.89 -2.71 -31.73
CA ALA A 263 -0.70 -1.86 -31.81
C ALA A 263 0.07 -1.84 -30.49
N GLN A 264 -0.65 -1.83 -29.37
CA GLN A 264 -0.02 -1.84 -28.04
C GLN A 264 0.71 -3.15 -27.76
N LEU A 265 0.13 -4.31 -28.13
CA LEU A 265 0.82 -5.60 -28.02
C LEU A 265 2.10 -5.61 -28.86
N LYS A 266 2.05 -5.16 -30.12
CA LYS A 266 3.24 -5.09 -30.98
C LYS A 266 4.34 -4.24 -30.36
N HIS A 267 3.98 -3.14 -29.71
CA HIS A 267 4.94 -2.28 -29.03
C HIS A 267 5.63 -3.00 -27.87
N ILE A 268 4.87 -3.73 -27.03
CA ILE A 268 5.45 -4.50 -25.92
C ILE A 268 6.43 -5.55 -26.44
N LEU A 269 6.07 -6.29 -27.49
CA LEU A 269 6.92 -7.32 -28.07
C LEU A 269 8.25 -6.78 -28.64
N ILE A 270 8.29 -5.52 -29.08
CA ILE A 270 9.53 -4.85 -29.52
C ILE A 270 10.41 -4.48 -28.31
N CYS A 271 9.79 -4.18 -27.17
CA CYS A 271 10.47 -3.76 -25.93
C CYS A 271 10.84 -4.93 -25.00
N SER A 272 10.38 -6.15 -25.28
CA SER A 272 10.69 -7.35 -24.51
C SER A 272 12.20 -7.64 -24.52
N VAL A 273 12.78 -7.84 -23.34
CA VAL A 273 14.22 -8.12 -23.16
C VAL A 273 14.36 -9.40 -22.35
N GLU A 274 15.27 -10.28 -22.80
CA GLU A 274 15.70 -11.46 -22.06
C GLU A 274 16.59 -11.06 -20.86
N GLY A 275 16.34 -11.62 -19.67
CA GLY A 275 17.19 -11.38 -18.50
C GLY A 275 16.45 -11.35 -17.17
N ASN A 276 17.07 -10.76 -16.14
CA ASN A 276 16.53 -10.70 -14.78
C ASN A 276 15.10 -10.09 -14.74
N PRO A 277 14.12 -10.73 -14.07
CA PRO A 277 12.73 -10.25 -14.00
C PRO A 277 12.57 -8.79 -13.53
N LEU A 278 13.40 -8.35 -12.58
CA LEU A 278 13.39 -6.96 -12.09
C LEU A 278 13.94 -5.99 -13.14
N ALA A 279 14.94 -6.40 -13.91
CA ALA A 279 15.48 -5.59 -15.00
C ALA A 279 14.48 -5.48 -16.17
N ALA A 280 13.76 -6.57 -16.48
CA ALA A 280 12.70 -6.54 -17.48
C ALA A 280 11.59 -5.54 -17.09
N LEU A 281 11.23 -5.49 -15.81
CA LEU A 281 10.26 -4.52 -15.29
C LEU A 281 10.77 -3.07 -15.36
N ASP A 282 12.03 -2.81 -15.01
CA ASP A 282 12.67 -1.49 -15.15
C ASP A 282 12.67 -1.02 -16.62
N VAL A 283 12.94 -1.93 -17.57
CA VAL A 283 12.88 -1.64 -19.02
C VAL A 283 11.46 -1.34 -19.48
N LEU A 284 10.46 -2.09 -18.99
CA LEU A 284 9.06 -1.83 -19.30
C LEU A 284 8.64 -0.43 -18.83
N TYR A 285 8.95 -0.07 -17.59
CA TYR A 285 8.66 1.27 -17.07
C TYR A 285 9.37 2.37 -17.87
N THR A 286 10.64 2.16 -18.20
CA THR A 286 11.41 3.10 -19.03
C THR A 286 10.74 3.30 -20.40
N SER A 287 10.33 2.20 -21.05
CA SER A 287 9.70 2.23 -22.37
C SER A 287 8.35 2.96 -22.36
N ILE A 288 7.56 2.82 -21.29
CA ILE A 288 6.30 3.54 -21.13
C ILE A 288 6.57 5.04 -20.90
N LEU A 289 7.51 5.40 -20.03
CA LEU A 289 7.86 6.79 -19.74
C LEU A 289 8.42 7.54 -20.97
N GLN A 290 9.14 6.85 -21.85
CA GLN A 290 9.65 7.44 -23.10
C GLN A 290 8.54 7.88 -24.07
N ARG A 291 7.31 7.38 -23.90
CA ARG A 291 6.16 7.78 -24.73
C ARG A 291 5.50 9.08 -24.27
N ILE A 292 5.87 9.61 -23.12
CA ILE A 292 5.37 10.91 -22.66
C ILE A 292 5.82 11.98 -23.67
N ASN A 293 4.89 12.85 -24.07
CA ASN A 293 5.21 13.95 -24.98
C ASN A 293 6.32 14.83 -24.36
N PRO A 294 7.44 15.09 -25.06
CA PRO A 294 8.52 15.94 -24.55
C PRO A 294 8.05 17.30 -24.05
N ALA A 295 6.99 17.86 -24.65
CA ALA A 295 6.40 19.13 -24.23
C ALA A 295 5.72 19.06 -22.84
N THR A 296 5.18 17.90 -22.46
CA THR A 296 4.52 17.69 -21.16
C THR A 296 5.42 16.95 -20.17
N LEU A 297 6.56 16.40 -20.60
CA LEU A 297 7.43 15.59 -19.76
C LEU A 297 7.82 16.31 -18.47
N SER A 298 8.28 17.56 -18.54
CA SER A 298 8.63 18.34 -17.34
C SER A 298 7.45 18.49 -16.37
N LEU A 299 6.23 18.62 -16.89
CA LEU A 299 5.00 18.70 -16.11
C LEU A 299 4.68 17.36 -15.44
N THR A 300 4.74 16.27 -16.18
CA THR A 300 4.54 14.91 -15.68
C THR A 300 5.51 14.61 -14.53
N LYS A 301 6.79 14.96 -14.70
CA LYS A 301 7.84 14.81 -13.68
C LYS A 301 7.51 15.56 -12.39
N ARG A 302 7.03 16.81 -12.50
CA ARG A 302 6.63 17.62 -11.34
C ARG A 302 5.43 17.04 -10.60
N ILE A 303 4.44 16.53 -11.34
CA ILE A 303 3.26 15.90 -10.75
C ILE A 303 3.67 14.62 -10.01
N LEU A 304 4.40 13.72 -10.68
CA LEU A 304 4.90 12.49 -10.05
C LEU A 304 5.76 12.78 -8.82
N GLY A 305 6.68 13.74 -8.90
CA GLY A 305 7.53 14.14 -7.78
C GLY A 305 6.74 14.71 -6.60
N TYR A 306 5.65 15.44 -6.85
CA TYR A 306 4.76 15.92 -5.79
C TYR A 306 4.09 14.75 -5.07
N PHE A 307 3.55 13.77 -5.80
CA PHE A 307 2.87 12.61 -5.22
C PHE A 307 3.84 11.69 -4.47
N LEU A 308 5.03 11.44 -5.02
CA LEU A 308 6.10 10.69 -4.34
C LEU A 308 6.53 11.40 -3.05
N SER A 309 6.66 12.73 -3.08
CA SER A 309 7.03 13.49 -1.89
C SER A 309 5.89 13.51 -0.86
N ALA A 310 4.65 13.66 -1.30
CA ALA A 310 3.49 13.80 -0.44
C ALA A 310 3.16 12.54 0.37
N ASP A 311 3.50 11.35 -0.16
CA ASP A 311 3.37 10.05 0.55
C ASP A 311 4.10 10.02 1.91
N GLY A 312 5.10 10.89 2.14
CA GLY A 312 5.82 10.99 3.41
C GLY A 312 5.35 12.09 4.38
N TYR A 313 4.56 13.09 3.92
CA TYR A 313 4.28 14.30 4.73
C TYR A 313 2.82 14.50 5.15
N PHE A 314 1.87 13.88 4.45
CA PHE A 314 0.45 14.08 4.76
C PHE A 314 -0.13 12.90 5.53
N SER A 315 -0.83 13.19 6.63
CA SER A 315 -1.62 12.19 7.36
C SER A 315 -2.63 11.53 6.41
N PRO A 316 -3.00 10.23 6.58
CA PRO A 316 -3.99 9.53 5.75
C PRO A 316 -5.37 10.21 5.67
N LEU A 317 -5.68 11.17 6.56
CA LEU A 317 -6.85 12.04 6.48
C LEU A 317 -6.79 13.09 5.35
N TYR A 318 -5.63 13.27 4.72
CA TYR A 318 -5.34 14.30 3.71
C TYR A 318 -4.52 13.73 2.55
N ALA A 319 -4.96 12.61 1.97
CA ALA A 319 -4.37 12.11 0.73
C ALA A 319 -4.30 13.26 -0.31
N PRO A 320 -3.15 13.47 -0.96
CA PRO A 320 -2.93 14.61 -1.84
C PRO A 320 -3.87 14.57 -3.05
N LEU A 321 -5.01 15.28 -3.00
CA LEU A 321 -5.95 15.29 -4.12
C LEU A 321 -5.28 15.86 -5.38
N LEU A 322 -5.57 15.30 -6.56
CA LEU A 322 -5.00 15.78 -7.83
C LEU A 322 -5.32 17.26 -8.06
N THR A 323 -6.51 17.70 -7.67
CA THR A 323 -6.93 19.11 -7.72
C THR A 323 -6.08 20.01 -6.82
N VAL A 324 -5.73 19.54 -5.63
CA VAL A 324 -4.85 20.25 -4.69
C VAL A 324 -3.42 20.29 -5.23
N ALA A 325 -2.92 19.18 -5.79
CA ALA A 325 -1.63 19.13 -6.46
C ALA A 325 -1.53 20.15 -7.60
N CYS A 326 -2.57 20.23 -8.46
CA CYS A 326 -2.65 21.19 -9.55
C CYS A 326 -2.55 22.64 -9.03
N ASN A 327 -3.31 22.98 -7.98
CA ASN A 327 -3.27 24.31 -7.38
C ASN A 327 -1.89 24.65 -6.78
N ILE A 328 -1.28 23.70 -6.06
CA ILE A 328 0.03 23.88 -5.42
C ILE A 328 1.12 24.08 -6.47
N LEU A 329 1.11 23.27 -7.52
CA LEU A 329 2.07 23.32 -8.60
C LEU A 329 1.76 24.44 -9.62
N ASN A 330 0.65 25.15 -9.46
CA ASN A 330 0.14 26.17 -10.38
C ASN A 330 0.01 25.64 -11.82
N ILE A 331 -0.72 24.52 -11.94
CA ILE A 331 -0.97 23.78 -13.18
C ILE A 331 -2.49 23.75 -13.42
N GLU A 332 -2.93 24.01 -14.65
CA GLU A 332 -4.32 23.82 -15.02
C GLU A 332 -4.67 22.30 -15.08
N GLN A 333 -5.86 21.92 -14.62
CA GLN A 333 -6.22 20.50 -14.49
C GLN A 333 -6.17 19.74 -15.82
N ASN A 334 -6.68 20.34 -16.90
CA ASN A 334 -6.55 19.83 -18.27
C ASN A 334 -5.08 19.51 -18.63
N CYS A 335 -4.13 20.40 -18.32
CA CYS A 335 -2.71 20.16 -18.57
C CYS A 335 -2.16 18.99 -17.73
N ALA A 336 -2.63 18.84 -16.49
CA ALA A 336 -2.25 17.71 -15.65
C ALA A 336 -2.76 16.38 -16.22
N TYR A 337 -4.03 16.33 -16.66
CA TYR A 337 -4.60 15.16 -17.33
C TYR A 337 -3.85 14.82 -18.62
N SER A 338 -3.55 15.81 -19.47
CA SER A 338 -2.74 15.60 -20.68
C SER A 338 -1.34 15.08 -20.37
N ALA A 339 -0.72 15.55 -19.28
CA ALA A 339 0.61 15.12 -18.86
C ALA A 339 0.64 13.69 -18.30
N LEU A 340 -0.46 13.22 -17.70
CA LEU A 340 -0.57 11.91 -17.08
C LEU A 340 -1.18 10.84 -18.02
N GLN A 341 -1.76 11.26 -19.15
CA GLN A 341 -2.52 10.39 -20.06
C GLN A 341 -1.81 9.08 -20.43
N LYS A 342 -0.49 9.12 -20.66
CA LYS A 342 0.30 7.93 -21.08
C LYS A 342 0.72 7.01 -19.93
N LEU A 343 0.27 7.28 -18.70
CA LEU A 343 0.68 6.55 -17.49
C LEU A 343 -0.46 5.73 -16.87
N TYR A 344 -1.55 5.49 -17.60
CA TYR A 344 -2.69 4.70 -17.13
C TYR A 344 -2.29 3.29 -16.65
N SER A 345 -1.30 2.67 -17.30
CA SER A 345 -0.80 1.35 -16.91
C SER A 345 -0.01 1.32 -15.60
N MET A 346 0.41 2.50 -15.10
CA MET A 346 1.23 2.64 -13.89
C MET A 346 0.54 3.41 -12.77
N LEU A 347 -0.46 4.23 -13.11
CA LEU A 347 -1.18 5.11 -12.19
C LEU A 347 -2.68 4.88 -12.25
N ASN A 348 -3.32 4.96 -11.08
CA ASN A 348 -4.75 5.19 -10.98
C ASN A 348 -5.02 6.69 -11.00
N ILE A 349 -5.46 7.19 -12.15
CA ILE A 349 -5.73 8.62 -12.36
C ILE A 349 -7.23 8.88 -12.11
N PRO A 350 -7.60 9.72 -11.12
CA PRO A 350 -9.01 9.97 -10.83
C PRO A 350 -9.67 10.71 -11.99
N GLN A 351 -10.87 10.28 -12.37
CA GLN A 351 -11.68 10.97 -13.38
C GLN A 351 -11.94 12.44 -12.97
N PRO A 352 -12.08 13.38 -13.93
CA PRO A 352 -12.28 14.80 -13.61
C PRO A 352 -13.47 15.07 -12.66
N THR A 353 -14.52 14.27 -12.75
CA THR A 353 -15.69 14.34 -11.86
C THR A 353 -15.39 13.99 -10.41
N ASP A 354 -14.37 13.15 -10.19
CA ASP A 354 -14.02 12.58 -8.88
C ASP A 354 -12.74 13.20 -8.31
N ALA A 355 -12.06 14.07 -9.06
CA ALA A 355 -10.75 14.64 -8.73
C ALA A 355 -10.75 15.51 -7.45
N GLY A 356 -11.94 15.93 -7.00
CA GLY A 356 -12.14 16.63 -5.73
C GLY A 356 -12.24 15.72 -4.50
N GLY A 357 -12.35 14.39 -4.70
CA GLY A 357 -12.49 13.41 -3.61
C GLY A 357 -11.56 12.20 -3.70
N LYS A 358 -10.85 12.03 -4.82
CA LYS A 358 -9.89 10.92 -5.03
C LYS A 358 -8.48 11.45 -5.29
N SER A 359 -7.51 10.79 -4.68
CA SER A 359 -6.08 11.00 -4.95
C SER A 359 -5.67 10.27 -6.23
N LEU A 360 -4.59 10.74 -6.84
CA LEU A 360 -3.81 9.92 -7.76
C LEU A 360 -3.01 8.91 -6.93
N THR A 361 -2.97 7.64 -7.37
CA THR A 361 -2.21 6.58 -6.70
C THR A 361 -1.42 5.76 -7.72
N PHE A 362 -0.37 5.09 -7.26
CA PHE A 362 0.44 4.18 -8.07
C PHE A 362 -0.16 2.77 -8.03
N HIS A 363 -0.23 2.06 -9.16
CA HIS A 363 -0.78 0.69 -9.19
C HIS A 363 0.09 -0.30 -8.42
N HIS A 364 1.41 -0.06 -8.39
CA HIS A 364 2.34 -1.00 -7.80
C HIS A 364 3.58 -0.31 -7.20
N LYS A 365 4.02 -0.79 -6.04
CA LYS A 365 5.20 -0.28 -5.31
C LYS A 365 6.49 -0.37 -6.11
N SER A 366 6.65 -1.40 -6.94
CA SER A 366 7.86 -1.52 -7.78
C SER A 366 8.02 -0.36 -8.77
N PHE A 367 6.94 0.32 -9.17
CA PHE A 367 7.08 1.52 -10.01
C PHE A 367 7.59 2.72 -9.19
N THR A 368 7.11 2.90 -7.95
CA THR A 368 7.68 3.93 -7.07
C THR A 368 9.14 3.63 -6.74
N ASP A 369 9.49 2.36 -6.49
CA ASP A 369 10.88 1.93 -6.25
C ASP A 369 11.77 2.21 -7.47
N TYR A 370 11.27 1.93 -8.68
CA TYR A 370 11.95 2.28 -9.93
C TYR A 370 12.17 3.79 -10.06
N LEU A 371 11.16 4.62 -9.75
CA LEU A 371 11.29 6.08 -9.79
C LEU A 371 12.34 6.57 -8.78
N TYR A 372 12.37 6.02 -7.56
CA TYR A 372 13.37 6.33 -6.53
C TYR A 372 14.78 5.91 -6.94
N LYS A 373 14.96 4.69 -7.48
CA LYS A 373 16.25 4.18 -7.99
C LYS A 373 16.77 5.01 -9.16
N SER A 374 15.88 5.43 -10.04
CA SER A 374 16.19 6.28 -11.19
C SER A 374 16.45 7.75 -10.83
N THR A 375 16.34 8.10 -9.54
CA THR A 375 16.67 9.41 -8.96
C THR A 375 17.84 9.28 -7.97
N PRO A 376 19.12 9.33 -8.41
CA PRO A 376 20.26 8.88 -7.61
C PRO A 376 20.65 9.74 -6.38
N ASP A 377 19.84 10.70 -5.93
CA ASP A 377 20.25 11.56 -4.82
C ASP A 377 19.08 12.00 -3.94
N ILE A 378 18.71 11.15 -2.99
CA ILE A 378 17.64 11.42 -2.01
C ILE A 378 18.11 12.43 -0.94
N SER A 379 19.41 12.79 -0.92
CA SER A 379 19.94 13.87 -0.07
C SER A 379 19.82 15.26 -0.72
N ASN A 380 19.50 15.30 -2.02
CA ASN A 380 19.29 16.51 -2.80
C ASN A 380 18.19 16.26 -3.84
N ILE A 381 16.95 16.68 -3.54
CA ILE A 381 15.92 16.99 -4.56
C ILE A 381 16.38 18.21 -5.41
N SER A 382 17.66 18.33 -5.77
CA SER A 382 18.21 19.49 -6.46
C SER A 382 19.01 19.21 -7.73
N LEU A 383 19.35 17.97 -8.13
CA LEU A 383 20.28 17.80 -9.26
C LEU A 383 19.98 16.79 -10.39
N CYS A 384 18.82 16.12 -10.46
CA CYS A 384 18.40 15.47 -11.74
C CYS A 384 16.92 15.66 -12.15
N TRP A 385 16.13 16.37 -11.35
CA TRP A 385 14.70 16.61 -11.57
C TRP A 385 14.33 18.05 -11.19
N SER A 386 15.07 19.01 -11.72
CA SER A 386 14.95 20.42 -11.34
C SER A 386 13.57 21.00 -11.65
N LEU A 387 12.84 21.35 -10.59
CA LEU A 387 12.11 22.62 -10.57
C LEU A 387 13.16 23.73 -10.61
N PRO A 388 13.08 24.72 -11.51
CA PRO A 388 14.03 25.80 -11.54
C PRO A 388 13.89 26.63 -10.24
N GLU A 389 15.03 26.84 -9.58
CA GLU A 389 15.27 27.69 -8.41
C GLU A 389 14.87 27.16 -7.02
N LYS A 390 15.84 27.23 -6.08
CA LYS A 390 15.67 27.02 -4.63
C LYS A 390 14.58 27.91 -4.01
N SER A 391 14.24 29.02 -4.66
CA SER A 391 13.12 29.90 -4.30
C SER A 391 11.77 29.21 -4.45
N ALA A 392 11.60 28.39 -5.50
CA ALA A 392 10.34 27.72 -5.83
C ALA A 392 10.02 26.54 -4.90
N GLN A 393 11.03 25.79 -4.44
CA GLN A 393 10.85 24.72 -3.45
C GLN A 393 10.46 25.27 -2.07
N VAL A 394 11.14 26.33 -1.62
CA VAL A 394 10.79 27.02 -0.38
C VAL A 394 9.39 27.63 -0.52
N GLN A 395 9.04 28.22 -1.67
CA GLN A 395 7.68 28.70 -1.93
C GLN A 395 6.64 27.57 -1.99
N LEU A 396 6.96 26.42 -2.56
CA LEU A 396 6.06 25.25 -2.62
C LEU A 396 5.82 24.70 -1.23
N GLN A 397 6.88 24.58 -0.42
CA GLN A 397 6.81 24.16 0.97
C GLN A 397 6.03 25.19 1.80
N TRP A 398 6.29 26.49 1.66
CA TRP A 398 5.49 27.55 2.31
C TRP A 398 4.04 27.56 1.84
N ARG A 399 3.75 27.27 0.57
CA ARG A 399 2.38 27.16 0.06
C ARG A 399 1.67 25.93 0.61
N ILE A 400 2.35 24.79 0.68
CA ILE A 400 1.86 23.57 1.34
C ILE A 400 1.58 23.87 2.82
N TYR A 401 2.52 24.47 3.54
CA TYR A 401 2.36 24.86 4.95
C TYR A 401 1.26 25.92 5.14
N ALA A 402 1.14 26.91 4.26
CA ALA A 402 0.11 27.94 4.35
C ALA A 402 -1.30 27.40 4.04
N ILE A 403 -1.42 26.48 3.08
CA ILE A 403 -2.67 25.78 2.78
C ILE A 403 -3.02 24.83 3.92
N ALA A 404 -2.06 24.05 4.41
CA ALA A 404 -2.25 23.20 5.59
C ALA A 404 -2.62 24.02 6.82
N ALA A 405 -2.00 25.17 7.06
CA ALA A 405 -2.35 26.09 8.15
C ALA A 405 -3.71 26.76 7.96
N CYS A 406 -4.14 27.04 6.72
CA CYS A 406 -5.47 27.57 6.43
C CYS A 406 -6.55 26.49 6.58
N LEU A 407 -6.28 25.24 6.18
CA LEU A 407 -7.16 24.10 6.38
C LEU A 407 -7.24 23.72 7.86
N PHE A 408 -6.12 23.72 8.57
CA PHE A 408 -6.05 23.52 10.02
C PHE A 408 -6.71 24.67 10.77
N GLY A 409 -6.54 25.92 10.33
CA GLY A 409 -7.23 27.09 10.89
C GLY A 409 -8.74 27.07 10.64
N ARG A 410 -9.19 26.53 9.50
CA ARG A 410 -10.62 26.27 9.22
C ARG A 410 -11.15 25.08 10.01
N TYR A 411 -10.34 24.04 10.24
CA TYR A 411 -10.68 22.91 11.10
C TYR A 411 -10.80 23.35 12.54
N VAL A 412 -9.83 24.10 13.07
CA VAL A 412 -9.89 24.69 14.41
C VAL A 412 -11.08 25.63 14.52
N ARG A 413 -11.39 26.49 13.52
CA ARG A 413 -12.62 27.29 13.51
C ARG A 413 -13.89 26.45 13.51
N ASN A 414 -14.00 25.44 12.65
CA ASN A 414 -15.16 24.57 12.58
C ASN A 414 -15.32 23.70 13.83
N VAL A 415 -14.22 23.29 14.48
CA VAL A 415 -14.23 22.55 15.74
C VAL A 415 -14.51 23.48 16.91
N THR A 416 -14.12 24.76 16.88
CA THR A 416 -14.51 25.75 17.89
C THR A 416 -15.96 26.22 17.71
N GLU A 417 -16.46 26.36 16.48
CA GLU A 417 -17.85 26.72 16.17
C GLU A 417 -18.81 25.53 16.34
N ASN A 418 -18.36 24.29 16.09
CA ASN A 418 -19.08 23.06 16.44
C ASN A 418 -18.62 22.44 17.77
N SER A 419 -17.87 23.17 18.59
CA SER A 419 -17.47 22.67 19.90
C SER A 419 -18.73 22.45 20.74
N TYR A 420 -18.71 21.35 21.48
CA TYR A 420 -19.76 20.77 22.31
C TYR A 420 -20.48 21.73 23.28
N LEU A 421 -20.08 23.00 23.38
CA LEU A 421 -20.71 24.04 24.18
C LEU A 421 -22.01 24.59 23.57
N ALA A 422 -22.17 24.62 22.24
CA ALA A 422 -23.41 25.07 21.60
C ALA A 422 -24.55 24.04 21.71
N ARG A 423 -24.22 22.75 21.74
CA ARG A 423 -25.20 21.66 21.96
C ARG A 423 -25.51 21.43 23.45
N PHE A 424 -24.62 21.81 24.36
CA PHE A 424 -24.89 21.81 25.81
C PHE A 424 -25.77 22.99 26.26
N SER A 425 -25.69 24.17 25.63
CA SER A 425 -26.56 25.31 26.02
C SER A 425 -28.02 25.16 25.59
N GLN A 426 -28.30 24.42 24.51
CA GLN A 426 -29.66 24.08 24.09
C GLN A 426 -30.29 22.94 24.90
N SER A 427 -29.50 22.03 25.48
CA SER A 427 -30.02 20.94 26.32
C SER A 427 -30.29 21.38 27.77
N ILE A 428 -29.60 22.41 28.28
CA ILE A 428 -29.86 23.00 29.60
C ILE A 428 -31.09 23.94 29.59
N SER A 429 -31.40 24.59 28.46
CA SER A 429 -32.58 25.47 28.36
C SER A 429 -33.91 24.70 28.25
N VAL A 430 -33.90 23.48 27.69
CA VAL A 430 -35.10 22.65 27.55
C VAL A 430 -35.51 21.95 28.86
N GLN A 431 -34.58 21.69 29.79
CA GLN A 431 -34.91 21.10 31.09
C GLN A 431 -35.38 22.11 32.16
N SER A 432 -35.26 23.42 31.94
CA SER A 432 -35.75 24.45 32.89
C SER A 432 -37.20 24.90 32.69
N SER A 433 -37.91 24.34 31.69
CA SER A 433 -39.30 24.71 31.37
C SER A 433 -40.33 23.59 31.61
N ALA A 434 -39.91 22.48 32.22
CA ALA A 434 -40.77 21.34 32.54
C ALA A 434 -41.05 21.17 34.05
N ASP A 435 -40.48 22.04 34.91
CA ASP A 435 -40.76 22.08 36.36
C ASP A 435 -41.23 23.49 36.78
N THR A 436 -42.40 23.89 36.26
CA THR A 436 -43.36 24.88 36.80
C THR A 436 -44.71 24.57 36.17
#